data_AF-I1YGE7-F1
#
_entry.id   AF-I1YGE7-F1
#
_cell.length_a   1.000
_cell.length_b   1.000
_cell.length_c   1.000
_cell.angle_alpha   90.00
_cell.angle_beta   90.00
_cell.angle_gamma   90.00
#
_symmetry.space_group_name_H-M   'P 1'
#
loop_
_entity.id
_entity.type
_entity.pdbx_description
1 polymer ?
#
loop_
_entity_poly.entity_id
_entity_poly.type
_entity_poly.pdbx_seq_one_letter_code
_entity_poly.pdbx_strand_id
1 'polypeptide(L)'
;MKALKWILIILVLVPVVLVLSVYIRTKASGPVGWAKDYTTKELKAQMKDPDSMVIRNSYVVQQPSEDGFTYIGICGIVDGKNGFGGYSGGSRFVSISLTSKNTFDFISVTVENPKEKRIARGVGVISGFEKVYWNNYCVDAEHPPLTVAET
;
A
#
# COMPACT_ATOMS: atom_id res chain seq x y z
N MET A 1 -46.23 -6.41 -22.30
CA MET A 1 -45.76 -5.02 -22.46
C MET A 1 -45.16 -4.40 -21.19
N LYS A 2 -45.80 -4.47 -20.01
CA LYS A 2 -45.24 -3.90 -18.76
C LYS A 2 -43.91 -4.52 -18.33
N ALA A 3 -43.80 -5.85 -18.36
CA ALA A 3 -42.57 -6.56 -17.99
C ALA A 3 -41.38 -6.23 -18.91
N LEU A 4 -41.60 -6.18 -20.23
CA LEU A 4 -40.57 -5.79 -21.21
C LEU A 4 -40.06 -4.36 -20.97
N LYS A 5 -40.95 -3.44 -20.57
CA LYS A 5 -40.59 -2.05 -20.23
C LYS A 5 -39.72 -1.98 -18.98
N TRP A 6 -40.03 -2.75 -17.94
CA TRP A 6 -39.20 -2.85 -16.73
C TRP A 6 -37.84 -3.49 -17.00
N ILE A 7 -37.79 -4.53 -17.82
CA ILE A 7 -36.53 -5.17 -18.24
C ILE A 7 -35.65 -4.15 -18.97
N LEU A 8 -36.18 -3.43 -19.95
CA LEU A 8 -35.43 -2.39 -20.67
C LEU A 8 -34.94 -1.26 -19.76
N ILE A 9 -35.76 -0.83 -18.80
CA ILE A 9 -35.37 0.17 -17.80
C ILE A 9 -34.19 -0.34 -16.99
N ILE A 10 -34.28 -1.54 -16.42
CA ILE A 10 -33.19 -2.14 -15.61
C ILE A 10 -31.91 -2.29 -16.43
N LEU A 11 -32.02 -2.73 -17.68
CA LEU A 11 -30.89 -2.95 -18.59
C LEU A 11 -30.13 -1.64 -18.89
N VAL A 12 -30.78 -0.48 -18.79
CA VAL A 12 -30.14 0.83 -18.98
C VAL A 12 -29.72 1.46 -17.65
N LEU A 13 -30.59 1.41 -16.64
CA LEU A 13 -30.36 2.07 -15.35
C LEU A 13 -29.22 1.43 -14.57
N VAL A 14 -29.11 0.09 -14.57
CA VAL A 14 -28.06 -0.62 -13.83
C VAL A 14 -26.66 -0.29 -14.37
N PRO A 15 -26.37 -0.37 -15.68
CA PRO A 15 -25.07 0.07 -16.19
C PRO A 15 -24.76 1.54 -15.91
N VAL A 16 -25.74 2.43 -16.03
CA VAL A 16 -25.54 3.87 -15.76
C VAL A 16 -25.17 4.11 -14.30
N VAL A 17 -25.88 3.47 -13.36
CA VAL A 17 -25.56 3.56 -11.93
C VAL A 17 -24.18 2.96 -11.62
N LEU A 18 -23.83 1.82 -12.23
CA LEU A 18 -22.52 1.22 -12.07
C LEU A 18 -21.39 2.15 -12.57
N VAL A 19 -21.52 2.69 -13.78
CA VAL A 19 -20.52 3.60 -14.36
C VAL A 19 -20.38 4.88 -13.51
N LEU A 20 -21.48 5.49 -13.09
CA LEU A 20 -21.45 6.66 -12.21
C LEU A 20 -20.80 6.33 -10.86
N SER A 21 -21.11 5.18 -10.27
CA SER A 21 -20.52 4.77 -8.99
C SER A 21 -19.01 4.56 -9.09
N VAL A 22 -18.53 3.95 -10.19
CA VAL A 22 -17.10 3.78 -10.46
C VAL A 22 -16.43 5.14 -10.67
N TYR A 23 -17.04 6.03 -11.45
CA TYR A 23 -16.51 7.38 -11.69
C TYR A 23 -16.42 8.21 -10.40
N ILE A 24 -17.44 8.16 -9.55
CA ILE A 24 -17.43 8.87 -8.26
C ILE A 24 -16.35 8.29 -7.35
N ARG A 25 -16.22 6.94 -7.29
CA ARG A 25 -15.17 6.29 -6.49
C ARG A 25 -13.79 6.70 -6.96
N THR A 26 -13.50 6.62 -8.26
CA THR A 26 -12.15 6.94 -8.77
C THR A 26 -11.76 8.38 -8.48
N LYS A 27 -12.69 9.33 -8.60
CA LYS A 27 -12.43 10.73 -8.21
C LYS A 27 -12.29 10.94 -6.71
N ALA A 28 -13.08 10.22 -5.90
CA ALA A 28 -13.07 10.40 -4.45
C ALA A 28 -11.80 9.82 -3.79
N SER A 29 -11.22 8.74 -4.33
CA SER A 29 -10.05 8.09 -3.75
C SER A 29 -8.78 8.94 -3.79
N GLY A 30 -8.55 9.65 -4.90
CA GLY A 30 -7.32 10.41 -5.16
C GLY A 30 -6.03 9.56 -5.17
N PRO A 31 -4.85 10.19 -5.34
CA PRO A 31 -3.57 9.48 -5.44
C PRO A 31 -3.23 8.60 -4.24
N VAL A 32 -3.52 9.06 -3.02
CA VAL A 32 -3.30 8.26 -1.79
C VAL A 32 -4.22 7.05 -1.74
N GLY A 33 -5.48 7.17 -2.17
CA GLY A 33 -6.41 6.06 -2.24
C GLY A 33 -5.96 5.01 -3.26
N TRP A 34 -5.53 5.45 -4.45
CA TRP A 34 -4.98 4.54 -5.47
C TRP A 34 -3.71 3.84 -4.95
N ALA A 35 -2.80 4.58 -4.31
CA ALA A 35 -1.61 3.99 -3.67
C ALA A 35 -2.00 2.89 -2.68
N LYS A 36 -2.97 3.12 -1.79
CA LYS A 36 -3.47 2.10 -0.85
C LYS A 36 -4.03 0.86 -1.54
N ASP A 37 -4.76 1.03 -2.63
CA ASP A 37 -5.34 -0.07 -3.41
C ASP A 37 -4.23 -0.93 -4.04
N TYR A 38 -3.23 -0.29 -4.68
CA TYR A 38 -2.07 -1.00 -5.25
C TYR A 38 -1.22 -1.65 -4.16
N THR A 39 -0.94 -0.95 -3.04
CA THR A 39 -0.22 -1.52 -1.90
C THR A 39 -0.90 -2.80 -1.41
N THR A 40 -2.21 -2.75 -1.21
CA THR A 40 -2.99 -3.90 -0.74
C THR A 40 -2.92 -5.05 -1.73
N LYS A 41 -3.08 -4.76 -3.03
CA LYS A 41 -3.01 -5.76 -4.10
C LYS A 41 -1.64 -6.45 -4.15
N GLU A 42 -0.56 -5.68 -4.15
CA GLU A 42 0.80 -6.22 -4.25
C GLU A 42 1.22 -6.95 -2.98
N LEU A 43 0.85 -6.45 -1.80
CA LEU A 43 1.07 -7.19 -0.55
C LEU A 43 0.35 -8.54 -0.58
N LYS A 44 -0.92 -8.59 -1.02
CA LYS A 44 -1.66 -9.85 -1.17
C LYS A 44 -0.98 -10.83 -2.09
N ALA A 45 -0.42 -10.36 -3.20
CA ALA A 45 0.30 -11.21 -4.15
C ALA A 45 1.57 -11.84 -3.56
N GLN A 46 2.15 -11.24 -2.52
CA GLN A 46 3.32 -11.76 -1.81
C GLN A 46 2.95 -12.73 -0.66
N MET A 47 1.67 -12.84 -0.29
CA MET A 47 1.23 -13.69 0.82
C MET A 47 1.01 -15.14 0.41
N LYS A 48 1.23 -16.06 1.35
CA LYS A 48 0.91 -17.48 1.16
C LYS A 48 -0.61 -17.73 1.13
N ASP A 49 -1.34 -17.03 2.00
CA ASP A 49 -2.80 -17.00 2.06
C ASP A 49 -3.25 -15.52 1.92
N PRO A 50 -3.57 -15.06 0.69
CA PRO A 50 -3.91 -13.66 0.41
C PRO A 50 -5.17 -13.16 1.14
N ASP A 51 -6.12 -14.04 1.43
CA ASP A 51 -7.39 -13.66 2.06
C ASP A 51 -7.23 -13.46 3.58
N SER A 52 -6.22 -14.09 4.16
CA SER A 52 -5.86 -13.88 5.57
C SER A 52 -5.04 -12.61 5.84
N MET A 53 -4.64 -11.88 4.79
CA MET A 53 -3.74 -10.75 4.91
C MET A 53 -4.35 -9.63 5.75
N VAL A 54 -3.57 -9.11 6.69
CA VAL A 54 -3.91 -7.94 7.50
C VAL A 54 -2.77 -6.92 7.46
N ILE A 55 -3.16 -5.64 7.37
CA ILE A 55 -2.24 -4.50 7.49
C ILE A 55 -2.52 -3.83 8.83
N ARG A 56 -1.47 -3.59 9.63
CA ARG A 56 -1.53 -2.99 10.96
C ARG A 56 -0.59 -1.79 11.03
N ASN A 57 -0.94 -0.82 11.86
CA ASN A 57 -0.14 0.36 12.16
C ASN A 57 0.38 1.06 10.89
N SER A 58 -0.47 1.17 9.87
CA SER A 58 -0.07 1.81 8.63
C SER A 58 -0.30 3.31 8.66
N TYR A 59 0.64 4.05 8.06
CA TYR A 59 0.59 5.49 7.89
C TYR A 59 1.09 5.87 6.50
N VAL A 60 0.83 7.12 6.12
CA VAL A 60 1.14 7.65 4.79
C VAL A 60 2.05 8.86 4.96
N VAL A 61 3.16 8.85 4.25
CA VAL A 61 4.09 9.98 4.15
C VAL A 61 4.03 10.51 2.72
N GLN A 62 3.88 11.82 2.57
CA GLN A 62 3.90 12.50 1.28
C GLN A 62 5.10 13.44 1.23
N GLN A 63 6.01 13.20 0.30
CA GLN A 63 7.25 13.96 0.15
C GLN A 63 7.26 14.63 -1.22
N PRO A 64 7.10 15.96 -1.28
CA PRO A 64 7.28 16.69 -2.54
C PRO A 64 8.75 16.62 -2.97
N SER A 65 8.97 16.38 -4.26
CA SER A 65 10.27 16.44 -4.92
C SER A 65 10.39 17.76 -5.70
N GLU A 66 11.62 18.23 -5.88
CA GLU A 66 11.93 19.46 -6.64
C GLU A 66 11.48 19.38 -8.10
N ASP A 67 11.41 18.17 -8.66
CA ASP A 67 10.99 17.91 -10.04
C ASP A 67 9.46 18.01 -10.26
N GLY A 68 8.71 18.50 -9.27
CA GLY A 68 7.25 18.67 -9.36
C GLY A 68 6.44 17.38 -9.14
N PHE A 69 7.10 16.31 -8.70
CA PHE A 69 6.45 15.07 -8.28
C PHE A 69 6.26 15.04 -6.77
N THR A 70 5.34 14.20 -6.30
CA THR A 70 5.18 13.87 -4.88
C THR A 70 5.30 12.36 -4.72
N TYR A 71 6.26 11.92 -3.91
CA TYR A 71 6.35 10.53 -3.48
C TYR A 71 5.32 10.28 -2.39
N ILE A 72 4.61 9.16 -2.51
CA ILE A 72 3.66 8.67 -1.53
C ILE A 72 4.24 7.38 -0.98
N GLY A 73 4.77 7.45 0.25
CA GLY A 73 5.19 6.31 1.04
C GLY A 73 4.03 5.77 1.87
N ILE A 74 3.71 4.48 1.76
CA ILE A 74 2.78 3.81 2.69
C ILE A 74 3.56 2.78 3.46
N CYS A 75 3.62 2.95 4.77
CA CYS A 75 4.48 2.19 5.65
C CYS A 75 3.66 1.56 6.75
N GLY A 76 4.05 0.38 7.21
CA GLY A 76 3.33 -0.31 8.28
C GLY A 76 3.80 -1.73 8.48
N ILE A 77 2.96 -2.54 9.10
CA ILE A 77 3.19 -3.97 9.35
C ILE A 77 2.17 -4.77 8.57
N VAL A 78 2.62 -5.74 7.79
CA VAL A 78 1.77 -6.70 7.09
C VAL A 78 1.94 -8.09 7.69
N ASP A 79 0.85 -8.84 7.79
CA ASP A 79 0.86 -10.20 8.32
C ASP A 79 -0.17 -11.06 7.59
N GLY A 80 0.00 -12.37 7.65
CA GLY A 80 -0.86 -13.34 6.98
C GLY A 80 -0.63 -14.75 7.54
N LYS A 81 -1.59 -15.64 7.32
CA LYS A 81 -1.45 -17.04 7.72
C LYS A 81 -0.36 -17.72 6.91
N ASN A 82 0.48 -18.47 7.60
CA ASN A 82 1.48 -19.34 6.99
C ASN A 82 0.83 -20.66 6.52
N GLY A 83 1.65 -21.57 5.97
CA GLY A 83 1.17 -22.90 5.52
C GLY A 83 0.57 -23.80 6.60
N PHE A 84 0.69 -23.43 7.88
CA PHE A 84 0.10 -24.12 9.02
C PHE A 84 -1.15 -23.41 9.58
N GLY A 85 -1.60 -22.32 8.94
CA GLY A 85 -2.82 -21.58 9.32
C GLY A 85 -2.65 -20.55 10.44
N GLY A 86 -1.41 -20.30 10.90
CA GLY A 86 -1.11 -19.34 11.97
C GLY A 86 -0.45 -18.05 11.46
N TYR A 87 -0.67 -16.95 12.19
CA TYR A 87 0.03 -15.67 11.97
C TYR A 87 1.44 -15.70 12.55
N SER A 88 2.43 -15.17 11.82
CA SER A 88 3.85 -15.29 12.17
C SER A 88 4.48 -14.02 12.76
N GLY A 89 3.66 -13.07 13.23
CA GLY A 89 4.13 -11.86 13.92
C GLY A 89 4.30 -10.63 13.02
N GLY A 90 4.03 -10.78 11.71
CA GLY A 90 4.07 -9.71 10.72
C GLY A 90 5.47 -9.19 10.39
N SER A 91 5.58 -8.60 9.20
CA SER A 91 6.79 -7.95 8.69
C SER A 91 6.51 -6.49 8.37
N ARG A 92 7.49 -5.62 8.56
CA ARG A 92 7.40 -4.24 8.08
C ARG A 92 7.30 -4.23 6.56
N PHE A 93 6.59 -3.27 5.99
CA PHE A 93 6.60 -3.02 4.56
C PHE A 93 6.70 -1.53 4.27
N VAL A 94 7.19 -1.22 3.07
CA VAL A 94 7.15 0.11 2.46
C VAL A 94 6.58 -0.03 1.06
N SER A 95 5.54 0.74 0.77
CA SER A 95 5.02 0.94 -0.58
C SER A 95 5.43 2.32 -1.06
N ILE A 96 5.86 2.40 -2.32
CA ILE A 96 6.24 3.66 -2.95
C ILE A 96 5.33 3.87 -4.15
N SER A 97 4.74 5.05 -4.23
CA SER A 97 4.05 5.54 -5.42
C SER A 97 4.50 6.96 -5.71
N LEU A 98 4.35 7.38 -6.96
CA LEU A 98 4.67 8.71 -7.43
C LEU A 98 3.40 9.33 -7.98
N THR A 99 3.19 10.61 -7.71
CA THR A 99 2.11 11.37 -8.33
C THR A 99 2.60 12.72 -8.81
N SER A 100 2.01 13.18 -9.91
CA SER A 100 2.10 14.55 -10.42
C SER A 100 0.69 15.09 -10.62
N LYS A 101 0.56 16.33 -11.12
CA LYS A 101 -0.74 16.98 -11.37
C LYS A 101 -1.74 16.09 -12.13
N ASN A 102 -1.28 15.28 -13.09
CA ASN A 102 -2.14 14.48 -13.96
C ASN A 102 -1.77 12.99 -14.00
N THR A 103 -0.70 12.57 -13.32
CA THR A 103 -0.21 11.18 -13.41
C THR A 103 -0.07 10.56 -12.02
N PHE A 104 -0.23 9.25 -12.00
CA PHE A 104 0.01 8.42 -10.84
C PHE A 104 0.70 7.14 -11.31
N ASP A 105 1.82 6.81 -10.68
CA ASP A 105 2.57 5.60 -10.94
C ASP A 105 2.82 4.86 -9.62
N PHE A 106 2.42 3.59 -9.58
CA PHE A 106 2.84 2.70 -8.52
C PHE A 106 4.24 2.18 -8.82
N ILE A 107 5.19 2.37 -7.89
CA ILE A 107 6.60 1.98 -8.09
C ILE A 107 6.83 0.56 -7.57
N SER A 108 6.60 0.34 -6.27
CA SER A 108 6.89 -0.96 -5.65
C SER A 108 6.28 -1.09 -4.27
N VAL A 109 6.21 -2.34 -3.80
CA VAL A 109 6.04 -2.72 -2.40
C VAL A 109 7.19 -3.63 -2.01
N THR A 110 7.88 -3.28 -0.93
CA THR A 110 8.96 -4.08 -0.37
C THR A 110 8.60 -4.48 1.06
N VAL A 111 8.64 -5.78 1.34
CA VAL A 111 8.46 -6.34 2.69
C VAL A 111 9.83 -6.64 3.28
N GLU A 112 10.03 -6.25 4.54
CA GLU A 112 11.28 -6.45 5.25
C GLU A 112 11.65 -7.94 5.34
N ASN A 113 12.91 -8.25 4.99
CA ASN A 113 13.46 -9.57 5.19
C ASN A 113 13.99 -9.74 6.62
N PRO A 114 13.42 -10.63 7.44
CA PRO A 114 13.83 -10.81 8.83
C PRO A 114 15.27 -11.32 8.97
N LYS A 115 15.80 -12.05 7.98
CA LYS A 115 17.19 -12.52 8.00
C LYS A 115 18.16 -11.37 7.81
N GLU A 116 17.89 -10.49 6.84
CA GLU A 116 18.71 -9.31 6.57
C GLU A 116 18.74 -8.38 7.78
N LYS A 117 17.57 -8.09 8.35
CA LYS A 117 17.43 -7.33 9.60
C LYS A 117 18.30 -7.90 10.72
N ARG A 118 18.22 -9.21 10.95
CA ARG A 118 19.00 -9.89 12.01
C ARG A 118 20.50 -9.81 11.76
N ILE A 119 20.95 -9.95 10.51
CA ILE A 119 22.38 -9.87 10.15
C ILE A 119 22.88 -8.44 10.37
N ALA A 120 22.16 -7.43 9.88
CA ALA A 120 22.52 -6.03 10.04
C ALA A 120 22.68 -5.65 11.53
N ARG A 121 21.72 -6.07 12.37
CA ARG A 121 21.80 -5.91 13.83
C ARG A 121 23.01 -6.62 14.44
N GLY A 122 23.31 -7.83 13.99
CA GLY A 122 24.45 -8.60 14.48
C GLY A 122 25.80 -7.92 14.26
N VAL A 123 25.90 -6.99 13.30
CA VAL A 123 27.10 -6.21 13.01
C VAL A 123 26.96 -4.72 13.33
N GLY A 124 25.89 -4.32 14.04
CA GLY A 124 25.69 -2.95 14.50
C GLY A 124 25.40 -1.94 13.40
N VAL A 125 24.69 -2.33 12.34
CA VAL A 125 24.27 -1.44 11.25
C VAL A 125 22.78 -1.55 10.98
N ILE A 126 22.18 -0.53 10.36
CA ILE A 126 20.82 -0.62 9.81
C ILE A 126 20.81 -1.50 8.56
N SER A 127 19.70 -2.20 8.33
CA SER A 127 19.50 -3.05 7.15
C SER A 127 19.38 -2.23 5.85
N GLY A 128 19.56 -2.90 4.71
CA GLY A 128 19.30 -2.29 3.41
C GLY A 128 17.84 -1.86 3.27
N PHE A 129 16.91 -2.65 3.82
CA PHE A 129 15.50 -2.27 3.93
C PHE A 129 15.31 -0.93 4.65
N GLU A 130 15.90 -0.76 5.82
CA GLU A 130 15.78 0.46 6.63
C GLU A 130 16.43 1.66 5.94
N LYS A 131 17.60 1.46 5.34
CA LYS A 131 18.35 2.53 4.66
C LYS A 131 17.71 2.98 3.35
N VAL A 132 17.26 2.05 2.51
CA VAL A 132 16.80 2.34 1.14
C VAL A 132 15.31 2.67 1.09
N TYR A 133 14.51 2.01 1.94
CA TYR A 133 13.06 2.12 1.88
C TYR A 133 12.50 2.89 3.08
N TRP A 134 12.74 2.41 4.31
CA TRP A 134 12.08 2.98 5.47
C TRP A 134 12.50 4.44 5.73
N ASN A 135 13.79 4.71 5.87
CA ASN A 135 14.26 6.04 6.22
C ASN A 135 14.08 7.07 5.10
N ASN A 136 13.90 6.63 3.86
CA ASN A 136 13.65 7.52 2.73
C ASN A 136 12.16 7.86 2.60
N TYR A 137 11.25 6.89 2.78
CA TYR A 137 9.84 7.06 2.41
C TYR A 137 8.86 6.97 3.58
N CYS A 138 9.32 6.65 4.79
CA CYS A 138 8.49 6.46 5.98
C CYS A 138 8.82 7.47 7.09
N VAL A 139 9.53 8.54 6.77
CA VAL A 139 9.98 9.52 7.75
C VAL A 139 9.23 10.82 7.61
N ASP A 140 8.68 11.29 8.72
CA ASP A 140 8.04 12.58 8.89
C ASP A 140 8.29 13.13 10.31
N ALA A 141 7.57 14.17 10.71
CA ALA A 141 7.74 14.79 12.03
C ALA A 141 7.32 13.88 13.20
N GLU A 142 6.42 12.93 12.98
CA GLU A 142 5.91 11.97 13.98
C GLU A 142 6.64 10.63 13.94
N HIS A 143 7.25 10.31 12.79
CA HIS A 143 7.95 9.06 12.51
C HIS A 143 9.42 9.36 12.16
N PRO A 144 10.33 9.48 13.14
CA PRO A 144 11.74 9.79 12.88
C PRO A 144 12.47 8.65 12.15
N PRO A 145 13.61 8.93 11.49
CA PRO A 145 14.41 7.90 10.83
C PRO A 145 14.94 6.89 11.85
N LEU A 146 14.98 5.62 11.45
CA LEU A 146 15.52 4.57 12.28
C LEU A 146 17.04 4.68 12.36
N THR A 147 17.55 4.56 13.58
CA THR A 147 18.99 4.49 13.86
C THR A 147 19.39 3.12 14.41
N VAL A 148 20.69 2.84 14.47
CA VAL A 148 21.24 1.59 15.04
C VAL A 148 20.82 1.41 16.51
N ALA A 149 20.60 2.50 17.26
CA ALA A 149 20.22 2.45 18.67
C ALA A 149 18.72 2.17 18.90
N GLU A 150 17.89 2.45 17.91
CA GLU A 150 16.42 2.38 18.01
C GLU A 150 15.83 1.11 17.38
N THR A 151 16.70 0.12 17.05
CA THR A 151 16.32 -1.08 16.28
C THR A 151 16.51 -2.40 17.00
#